data_AF-A0A090EA28-F1
#
_entry.id   AF-A0A090EA28-F1
#
_cell.length_a   1.000
_cell.length_b   1.000
_cell.length_c   1.000
_cell.angle_alpha   90.00
_cell.angle_beta   90.00
_cell.angle_gamma   90.00
#
_symmetry.space_group_name_H-M   'P 1'
#
loop_
_entity.id
_entity.type
_entity.pdbx_description
1 polymer ?
#
loop_
_entity_poly.entity_id
_entity_poly.type
_entity_poly.pdbx_seq_one_letter_code
_entity_poly.pdbx_strand_id
1 'polypeptide(L)' 'MINQQKIARCAKATDIIIDKAGEASDALRIIFTNGYGILSDPSNVRGNLRTAKEAIDAALTTMKDTDWPTLADYGE' A
#
# COMPACT_ATOMS: atom_id res chain seq x y z
N MET A 1 15.17 -0.11 -27.69
CA MET A 1 15.09 1.34 -27.44
C MET A 1 14.45 1.52 -26.07
N ILE A 2 15.04 2.27 -25.16
CA ILE A 2 14.56 2.41 -23.77
C ILE A 2 13.20 3.15 -23.75
N ASN A 3 12.21 2.58 -23.08
CA ASN A 3 10.88 3.16 -22.91
C ASN A 3 10.81 4.03 -21.65
N GLN A 4 11.54 5.15 -21.66
CA GLN A 4 11.71 6.03 -20.49
C GLN A 4 10.37 6.52 -19.90
N GLN A 5 9.37 6.76 -20.74
CA GLN A 5 8.04 7.20 -20.28
C GLN A 5 7.31 6.11 -19.49
N LYS A 6 7.40 4.85 -19.92
CA LYS A 6 6.80 3.71 -19.19
C LYS A 6 7.48 3.52 -17.84
N ILE A 7 8.82 3.56 -17.82
CA ILE A 7 9.60 3.47 -16.59
C ILE A 7 9.21 4.58 -15.60
N ALA A 8 9.11 5.83 -16.06
CA ALA A 8 8.71 6.95 -15.20
C ALA A 8 7.28 6.82 -14.64
N ARG A 9 6.33 6.28 -15.42
CA ARG A 9 4.97 5.99 -14.91
C ARG A 9 4.99 4.89 -13.85
N CYS A 10 5.77 3.83 -14.07
CA CYS A 10 5.88 2.73 -13.12
C CYS A 10 6.55 3.17 -11.82
N ALA A 11 7.57 4.03 -11.87
CA ALA A 11 8.19 4.61 -10.68
C ALA A 11 7.17 5.38 -9.83
N LYS A 12 6.33 6.22 -10.45
CA LYS A 12 5.24 6.93 -9.74
C LYS A 12 4.23 5.98 -9.12
N ALA A 13 3.87 4.90 -9.83
CA ALA A 13 2.98 3.88 -9.28
C ALA A 13 3.61 3.18 -8.07
N THR A 14 4.92 2.91 -8.10
CA THR A 14 5.67 2.38 -6.96
C THR A 14 5.63 3.32 -5.76
N ASP A 15 5.83 4.63 -5.95
CA ASP A 15 5.72 5.61 -4.86
C ASP A 15 4.34 5.56 -4.19
N ILE A 16 3.26 5.54 -5.00
CA ILE A 16 1.88 5.43 -4.50
C ILE A 16 1.68 4.14 -3.70
N ILE A 17 2.20 3.01 -4.19
CA ILE A 17 2.08 1.71 -3.50
C ILE A 17 2.80 1.77 -2.15
N ILE A 18 4.00 2.34 -2.10
CA ILE A 18 4.80 2.48 -0.87
C ILE A 18 4.06 3.38 0.14
N ASP A 19 3.56 4.52 -0.30
CA ASP A 19 2.82 5.45 0.55
C ASP A 19 1.58 4.78 1.16
N LYS A 20 0.80 4.05 0.34
CA LYS A 20 -0.39 3.33 0.81
C LYS A 20 -0.06 2.16 1.74
N ALA A 21 1.04 1.46 1.49
CA ALA A 21 1.54 0.44 2.42
C ALA A 21 1.96 1.07 3.76
N GLY A 22 2.56 2.26 3.73
CA GLY A 22 2.89 3.05 4.93
C GLY A 22 1.65 3.44 5.74
N GLU A 23 0.63 4.02 5.07
CA GLU A 23 -0.66 4.37 5.70
C GLU A 23 -1.30 3.16 6.38
N ALA A 24 -1.29 1.99 5.73
CA ALA A 24 -1.81 0.76 6.31
C ALA A 24 -0.99 0.32 7.54
N SER A 25 0.34 0.40 7.48
CA SER A 25 1.21 0.05 8.60
C SER A 25 0.95 0.94 9.82
N ASP A 26 0.83 2.25 9.61
CA ASP A 26 0.59 3.20 10.69
C ASP A 26 -0.79 3.01 11.34
N ALA A 27 -1.82 2.73 10.54
CA ALA A 27 -3.14 2.37 11.07
C ALA A 27 -3.10 1.10 11.93
N LEU A 28 -2.28 0.11 11.56
CA LEU A 28 -2.18 -1.15 12.31
C LEU A 28 -1.33 -1.03 13.59
N ARG A 29 -0.41 -0.06 13.68
CA ARG A 29 0.46 0.15 14.85
C ARG A 29 -0.28 0.57 16.12
N ILE A 30 -1.50 1.08 15.99
CA ILE A 30 -2.29 1.64 17.10
C ILE A 30 -3.36 0.67 17.64
N ILE A 31 -3.12 -0.64 17.51
CA ILE A 31 -3.98 -1.69 18.06
C ILE A 31 -3.42 -2.17 19.41
N PHE A 32 -4.11 -1.83 20.50
CA PHE A 32 -3.65 -2.14 21.86
C PHE A 32 -4.67 -3.00 22.62
N THR A 33 -4.16 -3.95 23.40
CA THR A 33 -4.94 -4.72 24.37
C THR A 33 -4.76 -4.17 25.78
N ASN A 34 -5.76 -4.39 26.64
CA ASN A 34 -5.67 -4.12 28.07
C ASN A 34 -4.89 -5.26 28.79
N GLY A 35 -4.74 -5.15 30.12
CA GLY A 35 -4.04 -6.13 30.94
C GLY A 35 -4.64 -7.55 30.96
N TYR A 36 -5.83 -7.74 30.37
CA TYR A 36 -6.49 -9.04 30.21
C TYR A 36 -6.41 -9.58 28.76
N GLY A 37 -5.67 -8.91 27.87
CA GLY A 37 -5.55 -9.33 26.47
C GLY A 37 -6.76 -8.98 25.60
N ILE A 38 -7.68 -8.16 26.09
CA ILE A 38 -8.87 -7.71 25.34
C ILE A 38 -8.58 -6.36 24.70
N LEU A 39 -9.08 -6.10 23.49
CA LEU A 39 -8.94 -4.80 22.84
C LEU A 39 -9.35 -3.67 23.79
N SER A 40 -8.44 -2.72 24.01
CA SER A 40 -8.64 -1.57 24.90
C SER A 40 -9.68 -0.58 24.35
N ASP A 41 -9.73 -0.46 23.03
CA ASP A 41 -10.72 0.35 22.30
C ASP A 41 -11.15 -0.34 21.01
N PRO A 42 -12.15 -1.25 21.07
CA PRO A 42 -12.60 -2.01 19.91
C PRO A 42 -13.14 -1.13 18.76
N SER A 43 -13.73 0.02 19.08
CA SER A 43 -14.32 0.92 18.08
C SER A 43 -13.24 1.59 17.25
N ASN A 44 -12.20 2.13 17.90
CA ASN A 44 -11.04 2.69 17.20
C ASN A 44 -10.28 1.61 16.44
N VAL A 45 -10.08 0.43 17.03
CA VAL A 45 -9.43 -0.71 16.34
C VAL A 45 -10.20 -1.09 15.08
N ARG A 46 -11.54 -1.14 15.11
CA ARG A 46 -12.35 -1.40 13.92
C ARG A 46 -12.14 -0.32 12.84
N GLY A 47 -12.09 0.95 13.25
CA GLY A 47 -11.79 2.07 12.36
C GLY A 47 -10.43 1.92 11.69
N ASN A 48 -9.40 1.64 12.48
CA ASN A 48 -8.02 1.46 12.03
C ASN A 48 -7.88 0.27 11.06
N LEU A 49 -8.50 -0.87 11.37
CA LEU A 49 -8.53 -2.03 10.49
C LEU A 49 -9.18 -1.70 9.15
N ARG A 50 -10.27 -0.92 9.16
CA ARG A 50 -10.91 -0.47 7.92
C ARG A 50 -10.01 0.46 7.12
N THR A 51 -9.38 1.45 7.76
CA THR A 51 -8.42 2.35 7.08
C THR A 51 -7.25 1.58 6.48
N ALA A 52 -6.67 0.63 7.22
CA ALA A 52 -5.60 -0.22 6.71
C ALA A 52 -6.07 -1.05 5.51
N LYS A 53 -7.27 -1.62 5.56
CA LYS A 53 -7.86 -2.35 4.44
C LYS A 53 -8.03 -1.47 3.20
N GLU A 54 -8.60 -0.29 3.34
CA GLU A 54 -8.81 0.64 2.23
C GLU A 54 -7.48 1.06 1.57
N ALA A 55 -6.45 1.32 2.38
CA ALA A 55 -5.11 1.63 1.88
C ALA A 55 -4.48 0.45 1.13
N ILE A 56 -4.59 -0.77 1.65
CA ILE A 56 -4.11 -2.00 0.97
C ILE A 56 -4.86 -2.21 -0.34
N ASP A 57 -6.19 -2.07 -0.35
CA ASP A 57 -6.99 -2.23 -1.57
C ASP A 57 -6.56 -1.21 -2.65
N ALA A 58 -6.25 0.03 -2.27
CA ALA A 58 -5.75 1.06 -3.16
C ALA A 58 -4.35 0.74 -3.73
N ALA A 59 -3.45 0.23 -2.88
CA ALA A 59 -2.12 -0.22 -3.32
C ALA A 59 -2.24 -1.39 -4.32
N LEU A 60 -3.07 -2.39 -4.02
CA LEU A 60 -3.31 -3.54 -4.89
C LEU A 60 -3.95 -3.14 -6.22
N THR A 61 -4.90 -2.21 -6.20
CA THR A 61 -5.50 -1.66 -7.42
C THR A 61 -4.45 -0.97 -8.27
N THR A 62 -3.63 -0.09 -7.68
CA THR A 62 -2.53 0.59 -8.38
C THR A 62 -1.56 -0.43 -8.98
N MET A 63 -1.20 -1.47 -8.23
CA MET A 63 -0.30 -2.52 -8.68
C MET A 63 -0.85 -3.31 -9.86
N LYS A 64 -2.15 -3.61 -9.83
CA LYS A 64 -2.86 -4.32 -10.90
C LYS A 64 -2.98 -3.48 -12.17
N ASP A 65 -3.27 -2.19 -12.03
CA ASP A 65 -3.55 -1.30 -13.16
C ASP A 65 -2.26 -0.74 -13.80
N THR A 66 -1.11 -0.95 -13.15
CA THR A 66 0.18 -0.53 -13.69
C THR A 66 0.67 -1.50 -14.76
N ASP A 67 0.87 -0.98 -15.98
CA ASP A 67 1.60 -1.69 -17.04
C ASP A 67 3.09 -1.72 -16.73
N TRP A 68 3.52 -2.74 -16.00
CA TRP A 68 4.89 -2.89 -15.53
C TRP A 68 5.89 -3.07 -16.69
N PRO A 69 7.12 -2.56 -16.55
CA PRO A 69 8.14 -2.68 -17.59
C PRO A 69 8.62 -4.12 -17.71
N THR A 70 8.89 -4.53 -18.95
CA THR A 70 9.56 -5.79 -19.28
C THR A 70 11.05 -5.52 -19.55
N LEU A 71 11.87 -6.57 -19.70
CA LEU A 71 13.30 -6.41 -20.05
C LEU A 71 13.50 -5.54 -21.32
N ALA A 72 12.65 -5.73 -22.31
CA ALA A 72 12.68 -4.96 -23.56
C ALA A 72 12.50 -3.45 -23.35
N ASP A 73 11.74 -3.03 -22.32
CA ASP A 73 11.52 -1.63 -22.00
C ASP A 73 12.80 -0.94 -21.47
N TYR A 74 13.76 -1.72 -20.96
CA TYR A 74 15.07 -1.25 -20.53
C TYR A 74 16.13 -1.28 -21.64
N GLY A 75 15.79 -1.79 -22.82
CA GLY A 75 16.70 -1.88 -23.97
C GLY A 75 17.56 -3.14 -24.00
N GLU A 76 17.19 -4.17 -23.23
CA GLU A 76 17.79 -5.52 -23.25
C GLU A 76 17.08 -6.46 -24.23
#